data_AF-A0A821VBH7-F1
#
_entry.id   AF-A0A821VBH7-F1
#
_cell.length_a   1.000
_cell.length_b   1.000
_cell.length_c   1.000
_cell.angle_alpha   90.00
_cell.angle_beta   90.00
_cell.angle_gamma   90.00
#
_symmetry.space_group_name_H-M   'P 1'
#
loop_
_entity.id
_entity.type
_entity.pdbx_description
1 polymer ?
#
loop_
_entity_poly.entity_id
_entity_poly.type
_entity_poly.pdbx_seq_one_letter_code
_entity_poly.pdbx_strand_id
1 'polypeptide(L)'
;MYTLIAFFCLISVSLTANVKWIPNTNFNLPLNFKDGKIPCSKQSVIFPDVLNGFININSEVAVDSLVLPLDGEFVLSDGSIELGATEDNCTNSGNVYFLEKSVSSWAQPDVWSSPMFNKATPDAERIPCFDDVVEFPENSVFTVSLPEINQVVRSIRIGGETFDSHSFADFVSGSEKFIMNQEQETGVVVKYKQCISRSGCPCQENYLTIDCAAKFCQVPTCVDPIQPIGHCCKICGGVINFKVDQSFDIMIFRELVDNVVESYGKDDFDYHIGKIGEKVQLVVTNKGEYSETSALVVNDIDRRMEKHWVQGIKESVISGTPLSKYGMSGKIFISMFFTVVMIFGAIYLYYYKFPEIRIPVLGGPFLSRYGRTDSVVSLTRRDSVMTTRSGISTAFRNPMYNSKRERVVVAETSDDQ
;
A
#
# COMPACT_ATOMS: atom_id res chain seq x y z
N MET A 1 -33.29 -11.11 44.83
CA MET A 1 -32.53 -12.16 44.10
C MET A 1 -32.69 -11.84 42.62
N TYR A 2 -31.83 -10.98 42.08
CA TYR A 2 -31.88 -10.58 40.67
C TYR A 2 -30.77 -11.33 39.93
N THR A 3 -31.17 -12.28 39.10
CA THR A 3 -30.26 -13.08 38.28
C THR A 3 -29.91 -12.25 37.04
N LEU A 4 -28.71 -11.66 37.02
CA LEU A 4 -28.15 -11.07 35.82
C LEU A 4 -27.79 -12.22 34.86
N ILE A 5 -28.56 -12.36 33.78
CA ILE A 5 -28.22 -13.24 32.66
C ILE A 5 -27.21 -12.47 31.82
N ALA A 6 -25.92 -12.80 31.98
CA ALA A 6 -24.87 -12.35 31.08
C ALA A 6 -25.04 -13.08 29.74
N PHE A 7 -25.60 -12.38 28.76
CA PHE A 7 -25.67 -12.85 27.38
C PHE A 7 -24.27 -12.71 26.77
N PHE A 8 -23.45 -13.77 26.87
CA PHE A 8 -22.18 -13.86 26.15
C PHE A 8 -22.51 -13.99 24.66
N CYS A 9 -22.57 -12.86 23.97
CA CYS A 9 -22.65 -12.82 22.51
C CYS A 9 -21.28 -13.25 21.98
N LEU A 10 -21.11 -14.56 21.74
CA LEU A 10 -20.01 -15.07 20.92
C LEU A 10 -20.28 -14.61 19.49
N ILE A 11 -19.82 -13.40 19.17
CA ILE A 11 -19.79 -12.90 17.80
C ILE A 11 -18.78 -13.78 17.07
N SER A 12 -19.29 -14.81 16.41
CA SER A 12 -18.52 -15.61 15.47
C SER A 12 -18.33 -14.74 14.26
N VAL A 13 -17.10 -14.25 14.06
CA VAL A 13 -16.73 -13.58 12.80
C VAL A 13 -16.69 -14.67 11.73
N SER A 14 -17.84 -14.90 11.10
CA SER A 14 -17.93 -15.69 9.88
C SER A 14 -17.65 -14.70 8.74
N LEU A 15 -16.43 -14.71 8.21
CA LEU A 15 -16.02 -13.90 7.06
C LEU A 15 -16.41 -14.61 5.78
N THR A 16 -17.65 -15.10 5.70
CA THR A 16 -18.09 -15.79 4.49
C THR A 16 -18.09 -14.83 3.32
N ALA A 17 -17.11 -14.98 2.45
CA ALA A 17 -17.02 -14.27 1.20
C ALA A 17 -17.52 -15.17 0.06
N ASN A 18 -18.07 -14.54 -0.96
CA ASN A 18 -18.24 -15.21 -2.25
C ASN A 18 -16.94 -15.02 -3.01
N VAL A 19 -16.21 -16.11 -3.21
CA VAL A 19 -14.95 -16.14 -3.95
C VAL A 19 -15.24 -16.68 -5.33
N LYS A 20 -15.17 -15.80 -6.34
CA LYS A 20 -15.59 -16.10 -7.71
C LYS A 20 -14.38 -16.42 -8.56
N TRP A 21 -14.47 -17.50 -9.32
CA TRP A 21 -13.46 -17.85 -10.33
C TRP A 21 -13.45 -16.82 -11.46
N ILE A 22 -12.26 -16.36 -11.81
CA ILE A 22 -12.00 -15.51 -12.97
C ILE A 22 -10.90 -16.15 -13.82
N PRO A 23 -11.07 -16.25 -15.16
CA PRO A 23 -10.02 -16.73 -16.03
C PRO A 23 -8.79 -15.81 -15.95
N ASN A 24 -7.58 -16.35 -16.10
CA ASN A 24 -6.38 -15.53 -16.13
C ASN A 24 -6.28 -14.77 -17.45
N THR A 25 -6.66 -13.50 -17.40
CA THR A 25 -6.70 -12.59 -18.55
C THR A 25 -5.76 -11.39 -18.36
N ASN A 26 -4.75 -11.52 -17.49
CA ASN A 26 -3.82 -10.42 -17.22
C ASN A 26 -2.96 -10.13 -18.47
N PHE A 27 -3.06 -8.91 -18.98
CA PHE A 27 -2.32 -8.47 -20.16
C PHE A 27 -0.80 -8.45 -19.94
N ASN A 28 -0.35 -8.17 -18.71
CA ASN A 28 1.05 -8.02 -18.39
C ASN A 28 1.77 -9.35 -18.10
N LEU A 29 1.10 -10.48 -18.32
CA LEU A 29 1.71 -11.80 -18.21
C LEU A 29 2.26 -12.29 -19.55
N PRO A 30 3.58 -12.56 -19.66
CA PRO A 30 4.16 -13.12 -20.88
C PRO A 30 3.50 -14.43 -21.32
N LEU A 31 3.06 -15.21 -20.34
CA LEU A 31 2.37 -16.50 -20.51
C LEU A 31 1.05 -16.39 -21.27
N ASN A 32 0.42 -15.21 -21.34
CA ASN A 32 -0.83 -14.98 -22.05
C ASN A 32 -0.60 -14.56 -23.52
N PHE A 33 0.64 -14.59 -24.01
CA PHE A 33 0.95 -14.36 -25.41
C PHE A 33 1.52 -15.62 -26.05
N LYS A 34 1.22 -15.80 -27.34
CA LYS A 34 1.65 -16.97 -28.13
C LYS A 34 3.15 -17.23 -28.07
N ASP A 35 3.95 -16.16 -28.05
CA ASP A 35 5.41 -16.23 -28.05
C ASP A 35 6.02 -16.24 -26.63
N GLY A 36 5.18 -16.28 -25.59
CA GLY A 36 5.62 -16.26 -24.19
C GLY A 36 6.29 -14.94 -23.78
N LYS A 37 5.99 -13.83 -24.48
CA LYS A 37 6.63 -12.52 -24.31
C LYS A 37 5.59 -11.41 -24.36
N ILE A 38 5.77 -10.40 -23.50
CA ILE A 38 4.95 -9.19 -23.49
C ILE A 38 5.27 -8.39 -24.78
N PRO A 39 4.25 -7.84 -25.47
CA PRO A 39 4.45 -7.04 -26.66
C PRO A 39 5.19 -5.73 -26.35
N CYS A 40 5.90 -5.19 -27.34
CA CYS A 40 6.56 -3.88 -27.25
C CYS A 40 5.95 -2.85 -28.21
N SER A 41 6.41 -1.60 -28.13
CA SER A 41 5.82 -0.42 -28.78
C SER A 41 5.70 -0.43 -30.30
N LYS A 42 6.40 -1.32 -31.01
CA LYS A 42 6.29 -1.50 -32.48
C LYS A 42 5.46 -2.72 -32.88
N GLN A 43 4.82 -3.36 -31.92
CA GLN A 43 4.03 -4.57 -32.16
C GLN A 43 2.54 -4.29 -32.01
N SER A 44 1.77 -4.87 -32.92
CA SER A 44 0.30 -4.83 -32.90
C SER A 44 -0.20 -6.03 -32.12
N VAL A 45 -1.02 -5.82 -31.10
CA VAL A 45 -1.61 -6.94 -30.35
C VAL A 45 -2.95 -7.32 -30.96
N ILE A 46 -3.11 -8.59 -31.26
CA ILE A 46 -4.33 -9.16 -31.80
C ILE A 46 -4.99 -10.00 -30.71
N PHE A 47 -6.18 -9.57 -30.30
CA PHE A 47 -7.04 -10.33 -29.41
C PHE A 47 -7.93 -11.29 -30.21
N PRO A 48 -8.37 -12.42 -29.61
CA PRO A 48 -9.41 -13.26 -30.18
C PRO A 48 -10.70 -12.47 -30.43
N ASP A 49 -11.51 -12.91 -31.40
CA ASP A 49 -12.78 -12.23 -31.74
C ASP A 49 -13.77 -12.19 -30.55
N VAL A 50 -13.71 -13.18 -29.66
CA VAL A 50 -14.54 -13.30 -28.46
C VAL A 50 -13.63 -13.54 -27.27
N LEU A 51 -13.80 -12.76 -26.20
CA LEU A 51 -13.12 -12.98 -24.93
C LEU A 51 -14.07 -13.55 -23.88
N ASN A 52 -13.61 -14.54 -23.13
CA ASN A 52 -14.28 -15.01 -21.92
C ASN A 52 -13.84 -14.14 -20.73
N GLY A 53 -14.58 -13.06 -20.49
CA GLY A 53 -14.37 -12.14 -19.38
C GLY A 53 -13.71 -10.82 -19.79
N PHE A 54 -12.99 -10.21 -18.86
CA PHE A 54 -12.31 -8.93 -19.06
C PHE A 54 -10.80 -9.11 -19.12
N ILE A 55 -10.09 -8.31 -19.90
CA ILE A 55 -8.62 -8.23 -19.87
C ILE A 55 -8.21 -7.19 -18.83
N ASN A 56 -7.38 -7.60 -17.87
CA ASN A 56 -6.86 -6.69 -16.86
C ASN A 56 -5.50 -6.11 -17.29
N ILE A 57 -5.40 -4.80 -17.28
CA ILE A 57 -4.16 -4.06 -17.52
C ILE A 57 -3.81 -3.30 -16.25
N ASN A 58 -2.70 -3.68 -15.64
CA ASN A 58 -2.31 -3.21 -14.30
C ASN A 58 -0.94 -2.52 -14.28
N SER A 59 -0.34 -2.28 -15.44
CA SER A 59 0.87 -1.46 -15.57
C SER A 59 0.88 -0.71 -16.90
N GLU A 60 1.85 0.19 -17.05
CA GLU A 60 2.08 0.98 -18.26
C GLU A 60 2.53 0.04 -19.39
N VAL A 61 1.81 0.07 -20.51
CA VAL A 61 2.03 -0.75 -21.70
C VAL A 61 2.16 0.16 -22.90
N ALA A 62 3.20 -0.04 -23.71
CA ALA A 62 3.35 0.63 -25.00
C ALA A 62 3.30 -0.40 -26.13
N VAL A 63 2.41 -0.17 -27.10
CA VAL A 63 2.19 -1.03 -28.28
C VAL A 63 1.97 -0.16 -29.51
N ASP A 64 2.12 -0.72 -30.71
CA ASP A 64 1.85 0.05 -31.94
C ASP A 64 0.35 0.26 -32.11
N SER A 65 -0.41 -0.82 -31.97
CA SER A 65 -1.86 -0.85 -32.17
C SER A 65 -2.49 -2.04 -31.45
N LEU A 66 -3.79 -1.95 -31.16
CA LEU A 66 -4.59 -3.03 -30.59
C LEU A 66 -5.73 -3.38 -31.55
N VAL A 67 -5.84 -4.65 -31.92
CA VAL A 67 -7.00 -5.20 -32.62
C VAL A 67 -7.90 -5.81 -31.56
N LEU A 68 -8.93 -5.04 -31.18
CA LEU A 68 -9.85 -5.39 -30.10
C LEU A 68 -10.77 -6.57 -30.50
N PRO A 69 -11.24 -7.35 -29.51
CA PRO A 69 -12.29 -8.34 -29.72
C PRO A 69 -13.60 -7.68 -30.20
N LEU A 70 -14.47 -8.46 -30.84
CA LEU A 70 -15.83 -8.03 -31.17
C LEU A 70 -16.71 -7.95 -29.91
N ASP A 71 -16.49 -8.87 -28.96
CA ASP A 71 -17.14 -8.91 -27.66
C ASP A 71 -16.12 -9.19 -26.56
N GLY A 72 -16.03 -8.27 -25.59
CA GLY A 72 -15.07 -8.32 -24.50
C GLY A 72 -14.97 -7.02 -23.72
N GLU A 73 -14.39 -7.10 -22.53
CA GLU A 73 -14.19 -5.96 -21.63
C GLU A 73 -12.69 -5.76 -21.34
N PHE A 74 -12.28 -4.51 -21.16
CA PHE A 74 -10.92 -4.16 -20.71
C PHE A 74 -11.03 -3.37 -19.42
N VAL A 75 -10.32 -3.82 -18.39
CA VAL A 75 -10.23 -3.14 -17.10
C VAL A 75 -8.83 -2.56 -16.97
N LEU A 76 -8.77 -1.23 -16.93
CA LEU A 76 -7.58 -0.47 -16.61
C LEU A 76 -7.58 -0.22 -15.10
N SER A 77 -6.80 -1.00 -14.36
CA SER A 77 -6.71 -0.86 -12.90
C SER A 77 -5.72 0.26 -12.54
N ASP A 78 -4.44 -0.10 -12.43
CA ASP A 78 -3.31 0.82 -12.17
C ASP A 78 -2.42 0.98 -13.42
N GLY A 79 -2.94 0.64 -14.61
CA GLY A 79 -2.20 0.59 -15.87
C GLY A 79 -2.62 1.67 -16.88
N SER A 80 -1.80 1.85 -17.90
CA SER A 80 -2.08 2.73 -19.03
C SER A 80 -1.63 2.08 -20.34
N ILE A 81 -2.29 2.44 -21.45
CA ILE A 81 -1.90 1.97 -22.79
C ILE A 81 -1.44 3.17 -23.61
N GLU A 82 -0.22 3.10 -24.13
CA GLU A 82 0.32 4.03 -25.11
C GLU A 82 0.32 3.37 -26.49
N LEU A 83 -0.29 4.02 -27.47
CA LEU A 83 -0.40 3.54 -28.84
C LEU A 83 0.55 4.32 -29.76
N GLY A 84 1.28 3.62 -30.62
CA GLY A 84 2.19 4.23 -31.59
C GLY A 84 3.42 4.87 -30.94
N ALA A 85 3.84 4.39 -29.76
CA ALA A 85 5.03 4.87 -29.08
C ALA A 85 6.29 4.65 -29.95
N THR A 86 7.10 5.68 -30.11
CA THR A 86 8.24 5.68 -31.04
C THR A 86 9.59 5.44 -30.37
N GLU A 87 9.66 5.52 -29.03
CA GLU A 87 10.90 5.45 -28.27
C GLU A 87 10.94 4.28 -27.29
N ASP A 88 11.27 3.08 -27.80
CA ASP A 88 11.77 1.98 -26.97
C ASP A 88 12.85 1.19 -27.71
N ASN A 89 13.60 0.37 -26.95
CA ASN A 89 14.48 -0.70 -27.44
C ASN A 89 13.74 -1.84 -28.18
N CYS A 90 12.54 -1.58 -28.69
CA CYS A 90 11.73 -2.50 -29.48
C CYS A 90 12.30 -2.55 -30.91
N THR A 91 13.01 -3.63 -31.23
CA THR A 91 13.61 -3.86 -32.57
C THR A 91 12.66 -4.58 -33.52
N ASN A 92 11.67 -5.29 -32.98
CA ASN A 92 10.82 -6.19 -33.74
C ASN A 92 9.46 -5.55 -33.95
N SER A 93 9.08 -5.35 -35.20
CA SER A 93 7.72 -4.98 -35.60
C SER A 93 6.91 -6.22 -35.98
N GLY A 94 5.59 -6.17 -35.78
CA GLY A 94 4.68 -7.21 -36.26
C GLY A 94 3.57 -7.54 -35.27
N ASN A 95 2.82 -8.60 -35.57
CA ASN A 95 1.65 -8.98 -34.79
C ASN A 95 2.04 -9.92 -33.64
N VAL A 96 1.50 -9.67 -32.46
CA VAL A 96 1.56 -10.56 -31.30
C VAL A 96 0.14 -10.96 -30.95
N TYR A 97 -0.06 -12.25 -30.70
CA TYR A 97 -1.39 -12.81 -30.46
C TYR A 97 -1.59 -13.05 -28.97
N PHE A 98 -2.62 -12.43 -28.41
CA PHE A 98 -3.07 -12.73 -27.06
C PHE A 98 -3.79 -14.08 -27.07
N LEU A 99 -3.41 -14.96 -26.15
CA LEU A 99 -4.01 -16.26 -25.97
C LEU A 99 -5.08 -16.16 -24.91
N GLU A 100 -6.27 -16.63 -25.26
CA GLU A 100 -7.23 -17.03 -24.25
C GLU A 100 -6.75 -18.33 -23.59
N LYS A 101 -6.20 -18.22 -22.39
CA LYS A 101 -5.88 -19.40 -21.58
C LYS A 101 -7.11 -19.87 -20.85
N SER A 102 -7.69 -20.97 -21.35
CA SER A 102 -8.77 -21.65 -20.64
C SER A 102 -8.28 -22.35 -19.38
N VAL A 103 -7.04 -22.87 -19.36
CA VAL A 103 -6.52 -23.65 -18.22
C VAL A 103 -5.82 -22.78 -17.18
N SER A 104 -6.25 -22.86 -15.93
CA SER A 104 -5.56 -22.24 -14.78
C SER A 104 -5.65 -23.12 -13.54
N SER A 105 -4.66 -23.03 -12.65
CA SER A 105 -4.63 -23.82 -11.42
C SER A 105 -5.49 -23.17 -10.33
N TRP A 106 -6.12 -23.99 -9.48
CA TRP A 106 -6.78 -23.54 -8.26
C TRP A 106 -5.86 -22.68 -7.37
N ALA A 107 -4.57 -23.05 -7.31
CA ALA A 107 -3.54 -22.37 -6.50
C ALA A 107 -2.88 -21.19 -7.23
N GLN A 108 -3.38 -20.81 -8.40
CA GLN A 108 -2.85 -19.70 -9.16
C GLN A 108 -3.28 -18.38 -8.51
N PRO A 109 -2.39 -17.39 -8.37
CA PRO A 109 -2.80 -16.06 -7.92
C PRO A 109 -3.64 -15.36 -8.99
N ASP A 110 -4.48 -14.41 -8.55
CA ASP A 110 -5.29 -13.52 -9.39
C ASP A 110 -6.30 -14.23 -10.34
N VAL A 111 -6.63 -15.51 -10.09
CA VAL A 111 -7.75 -16.24 -10.74
C VAL A 111 -9.00 -16.35 -9.87
N TRP A 112 -8.94 -15.74 -8.69
CA TRP A 112 -10.04 -15.65 -7.75
C TRP A 112 -10.30 -14.18 -7.44
N SER A 113 -11.58 -13.82 -7.42
CA SER A 113 -12.03 -12.48 -7.06
C SER A 113 -12.94 -12.53 -5.84
N SER A 114 -12.76 -11.58 -4.94
CA SER A 114 -13.59 -11.40 -3.76
C SER A 114 -13.56 -9.92 -3.39
N PRO A 115 -14.68 -9.32 -2.95
CA PRO A 115 -14.70 -7.98 -2.39
C PRO A 115 -13.78 -7.80 -1.16
N MET A 116 -13.39 -8.91 -0.52
CA MET A 116 -12.49 -8.89 0.65
C MET A 116 -11.00 -8.83 0.26
N PHE A 117 -10.66 -9.14 -1.01
CA PHE A 117 -9.28 -9.11 -1.47
C PHE A 117 -8.86 -7.67 -1.78
N ASN A 118 -7.73 -7.25 -1.22
CA ASN A 118 -7.16 -5.93 -1.42
C ASN A 118 -5.63 -6.02 -1.58
N LYS A 119 -4.94 -4.89 -1.80
CA LYS A 119 -3.48 -4.88 -2.06
C LYS A 119 -2.66 -5.51 -0.92
N ALA A 120 -3.15 -5.47 0.32
CA ALA A 120 -2.47 -6.05 1.48
C ALA A 120 -2.73 -7.56 1.66
N THR A 121 -3.82 -8.11 1.13
CA THR A 121 -4.14 -9.55 1.22
C THR A 121 -3.05 -10.39 0.54
N PRO A 122 -2.38 -11.31 1.26
CA PRO A 122 -1.40 -12.22 0.68
C PRO A 122 -1.97 -13.09 -0.43
N ASP A 123 -1.17 -13.38 -1.46
CA ASP A 123 -1.58 -14.26 -2.56
C ASP A 123 -1.97 -15.67 -2.06
N ALA A 124 -1.32 -16.15 -1.01
CA ALA A 124 -1.67 -17.39 -0.32
C ALA A 124 -3.03 -17.39 0.38
N GLU A 125 -3.65 -16.21 0.56
CA GLU A 125 -4.99 -16.03 1.10
C GLU A 125 -5.95 -15.41 0.07
N ARG A 126 -5.52 -15.25 -1.20
CA ARG A 126 -6.37 -14.89 -2.35
C ARG A 126 -6.89 -16.13 -3.09
N ILE A 127 -7.03 -17.22 -2.36
CA ILE A 127 -7.63 -18.47 -2.80
C ILE A 127 -8.80 -18.77 -1.85
N PRO A 128 -9.76 -19.63 -2.23
CA PRO A 128 -10.87 -19.94 -1.34
C PRO A 128 -10.41 -20.50 0.02
N CYS A 129 -10.90 -19.89 1.10
CA CYS A 129 -10.68 -20.33 2.48
C CYS A 129 -11.78 -21.29 2.96
N PHE A 130 -11.60 -21.90 4.13
CA PHE A 130 -12.50 -22.93 4.65
C PHE A 130 -13.95 -22.49 4.86
N ASP A 131 -14.22 -21.19 5.06
CA ASP A 131 -15.56 -20.63 5.29
C ASP A 131 -16.12 -19.87 4.09
N ASP A 132 -15.45 -19.94 2.94
CA ASP A 132 -15.85 -19.27 1.70
C ASP A 132 -16.82 -20.07 0.85
N VAL A 133 -17.64 -19.33 0.11
CA VAL A 133 -18.49 -19.86 -0.96
C VAL A 133 -17.76 -19.70 -2.29
N VAL A 134 -17.38 -20.82 -2.89
CA VAL A 134 -16.74 -20.85 -4.21
C VAL A 134 -17.81 -20.74 -5.27
N GLU A 135 -17.64 -19.83 -6.23
CA GLU A 135 -18.59 -19.61 -7.32
C GLU A 135 -17.89 -19.67 -8.68
N PHE A 136 -18.40 -20.54 -9.54
CA PHE A 136 -17.99 -20.67 -10.94
C PHE A 136 -19.08 -20.10 -11.86
N PRO A 137 -18.74 -19.20 -12.80
CA PRO A 137 -19.73 -18.60 -13.69
C PRO A 137 -20.25 -19.61 -14.72
N GLU A 138 -21.57 -19.60 -14.97
CA GLU A 138 -22.25 -20.52 -15.89
C GLU A 138 -21.72 -20.43 -17.33
N ASN A 139 -21.70 -19.21 -17.86
CA ASN A 139 -21.40 -18.88 -19.25
C ASN A 139 -19.92 -18.56 -19.49
N SER A 140 -19.04 -19.08 -18.65
CA SER A 140 -17.60 -18.88 -18.81
C SER A 140 -16.92 -20.15 -19.33
N VAL A 141 -16.01 -19.95 -20.28
CA VAL A 141 -15.12 -21.00 -20.79
C VAL A 141 -13.84 -20.96 -19.97
N PHE A 142 -13.68 -21.96 -19.11
CA PHE A 142 -12.47 -22.17 -18.33
C PHE A 142 -12.28 -23.65 -18.10
N THR A 143 -11.05 -23.98 -17.72
CA THR A 143 -10.62 -25.29 -17.27
C THR A 143 -9.81 -25.08 -15.99
N VAL A 144 -10.23 -25.67 -14.88
CA VAL A 144 -9.51 -25.54 -13.60
C VAL A 144 -8.73 -26.80 -13.32
N SER A 145 -7.42 -26.68 -13.11
CA SER A 145 -6.65 -27.73 -12.48
C SER A 145 -6.93 -27.72 -10.98
N LEU A 146 -7.58 -28.76 -10.50
CA LEU A 146 -7.97 -28.91 -9.12
C LEU A 146 -6.75 -29.15 -8.21
N PRO A 147 -6.85 -28.81 -6.91
CA PRO A 147 -5.71 -28.85 -6.00
C PRO A 147 -5.27 -30.29 -5.69
N GLU A 148 -3.95 -30.50 -5.59
CA GLU A 148 -3.36 -31.78 -5.20
C GLU A 148 -3.54 -32.09 -3.71
N ILE A 149 -3.73 -31.06 -2.88
CA ILE A 149 -3.89 -31.19 -1.44
C ILE A 149 -5.29 -30.76 -1.06
N ASN A 150 -5.96 -31.56 -0.22
CA ASN A 150 -7.32 -31.29 0.23
C ASN A 150 -7.51 -29.87 0.79
N GLN A 151 -8.35 -29.10 0.10
CA GLN A 151 -8.82 -27.77 0.49
C GLN A 151 -10.25 -27.88 0.99
N VAL A 152 -10.56 -27.20 2.10
CA VAL A 152 -11.93 -27.16 2.62
C VAL A 152 -12.60 -25.89 2.12
N VAL A 153 -13.88 -25.96 1.77
CA VAL A 153 -14.70 -24.78 1.44
C VAL A 153 -16.09 -24.94 2.05
N ARG A 154 -16.80 -23.83 2.26
CA ARG A 154 -18.14 -23.87 2.85
C ARG A 154 -19.17 -24.46 1.90
N SER A 155 -19.12 -24.04 0.64
CA SER A 155 -20.01 -24.53 -0.44
C SER A 155 -19.43 -24.18 -1.81
N ILE A 156 -19.77 -24.98 -2.81
CA ILE A 156 -19.41 -24.72 -4.22
C ILE A 156 -20.70 -24.42 -4.99
N ARG A 157 -20.68 -23.38 -5.82
CA ARG A 157 -21.78 -22.98 -6.69
C ARG A 157 -21.33 -22.95 -8.14
N ILE A 158 -22.05 -23.62 -9.02
CA ILE A 158 -21.78 -23.66 -10.46
C ILE A 158 -23.10 -23.44 -11.17
N GLY A 159 -23.21 -22.41 -12.01
CA GLY A 159 -24.46 -22.13 -12.74
C GLY A 159 -25.68 -21.89 -11.83
N GLY A 160 -25.46 -21.35 -10.63
CA GLY A 160 -26.51 -21.13 -9.64
C GLY A 160 -26.89 -22.36 -8.81
N GLU A 161 -26.49 -23.57 -9.21
CA GLU A 161 -26.64 -24.80 -8.43
C GLU A 161 -25.56 -24.90 -7.35
N THR A 162 -25.87 -25.56 -6.23
CA THR A 162 -24.93 -25.75 -5.12
C THR A 162 -24.55 -27.21 -5.00
N PHE A 163 -23.26 -27.47 -4.82
CA PHE A 163 -22.69 -28.81 -4.78
C PHE A 163 -22.11 -29.12 -3.41
N ASP A 164 -22.32 -30.35 -2.96
CA ASP A 164 -21.55 -30.98 -1.89
C ASP A 164 -20.33 -31.73 -2.48
N SER A 165 -19.49 -32.32 -1.64
CA SER A 165 -18.25 -32.98 -2.11
C SER A 165 -18.51 -34.11 -3.11
N HIS A 166 -19.59 -34.88 -2.93
CA HIS A 166 -19.88 -36.04 -3.78
C HIS A 166 -20.45 -35.60 -5.12
N SER A 167 -21.49 -34.76 -5.09
CA SER A 167 -22.10 -34.19 -6.29
C SER A 167 -21.10 -33.36 -7.09
N PHE A 168 -20.17 -32.66 -6.44
CA PHE A 168 -19.08 -31.96 -7.12
C PHE A 168 -18.13 -32.94 -7.82
N ALA A 169 -17.74 -34.04 -7.17
CA ALA A 169 -16.89 -35.06 -7.79
C ALA A 169 -17.57 -35.74 -8.99
N ASP A 170 -18.86 -36.06 -8.89
CA ASP A 170 -19.65 -36.60 -10.00
C ASP A 170 -19.71 -35.60 -11.16
N PHE A 171 -19.95 -34.32 -10.87
CA PHE A 171 -19.97 -33.24 -11.87
C PHE A 171 -18.63 -33.07 -12.57
N VAL A 172 -17.52 -33.03 -11.81
CA VAL A 172 -16.16 -32.93 -12.34
C VAL A 172 -15.83 -34.12 -13.25
N SER A 173 -16.25 -35.33 -12.89
CA SER A 173 -16.01 -36.54 -13.71
C SER A 173 -16.67 -36.48 -15.09
N GLY A 174 -17.81 -35.79 -15.20
CA GLY A 174 -18.55 -35.61 -16.45
C GLY A 174 -18.24 -34.29 -17.18
N SER A 175 -17.30 -33.49 -16.70
CA SER A 175 -17.06 -32.13 -17.19
C SER A 175 -15.63 -31.93 -17.68
N GLU A 176 -15.48 -31.32 -18.86
CA GLU A 176 -14.17 -30.88 -19.37
C GLU A 176 -13.70 -29.56 -18.74
N LYS A 177 -14.53 -28.92 -17.89
CA LYS A 177 -14.19 -27.67 -17.19
C LYS A 177 -13.23 -27.87 -16.02
N PHE A 178 -12.95 -29.10 -15.63
CA PHE A 178 -12.14 -29.41 -14.46
C PHE A 178 -11.17 -30.54 -14.77
N ILE A 179 -9.91 -30.36 -14.38
CA ILE A 179 -8.88 -31.38 -14.42
C ILE A 179 -8.69 -31.86 -12.99
N MET A 180 -8.98 -33.13 -12.74
CA MET A 180 -8.75 -33.77 -11.45
C MET A 180 -7.27 -33.79 -11.10
N ASN A 181 -6.98 -33.95 -9.81
CA ASN A 181 -5.62 -34.07 -9.31
C ASN A 181 -4.96 -35.40 -9.73
N GLN A 182 -3.70 -35.62 -9.36
CA GLN A 182 -2.96 -36.83 -9.73
C GLN A 182 -3.57 -38.13 -9.20
N GLU A 183 -4.35 -38.04 -8.12
CA GLU A 183 -5.05 -39.16 -7.49
C GLU A 183 -6.46 -39.41 -8.07
N GLN A 184 -6.84 -38.69 -9.14
CA GLN A 184 -8.18 -38.70 -9.73
C GLN A 184 -9.28 -38.25 -8.75
N GLU A 185 -8.92 -37.37 -7.83
CA GLU A 185 -9.83 -36.74 -6.89
C GLU A 185 -10.00 -35.25 -7.20
N THR A 186 -11.02 -34.64 -6.59
CA THR A 186 -11.23 -33.19 -6.72
C THR A 186 -10.30 -32.36 -5.84
N GLY A 187 -9.73 -32.95 -4.79
CA GLY A 187 -8.95 -32.22 -3.78
C GLY A 187 -9.73 -31.11 -3.05
N VAL A 188 -11.07 -31.05 -3.21
CA VAL A 188 -11.92 -30.03 -2.60
C VAL A 188 -13.00 -30.70 -1.77
N VAL A 189 -13.05 -30.34 -0.49
CA VAL A 189 -13.98 -30.89 0.49
C VAL A 189 -14.97 -29.80 0.90
N VAL A 190 -16.24 -30.01 0.55
CA VAL A 190 -17.33 -29.13 0.97
C VAL A 190 -17.76 -29.50 2.38
N LYS A 191 -17.50 -28.61 3.34
CA LYS A 191 -17.85 -28.82 4.74
C LYS A 191 -18.02 -27.49 5.45
N TYR A 192 -19.11 -27.37 6.21
CA TYR A 192 -19.26 -26.27 7.14
C TYR A 192 -18.25 -26.39 8.29
N LYS A 193 -17.38 -25.39 8.40
CA LYS A 193 -16.41 -25.24 9.48
C LYS A 193 -16.42 -23.79 9.95
N GLN A 194 -16.37 -23.58 11.26
CA GLN A 194 -16.29 -22.26 11.88
C GLN A 194 -14.92 -22.06 12.52
N CYS A 195 -14.41 -20.82 12.52
CA CYS A 195 -13.24 -20.49 13.30
C CYS A 195 -13.60 -20.38 14.78
N ILE A 196 -13.00 -21.24 15.62
CA ILE A 196 -13.25 -21.27 17.07
C ILE A 196 -12.08 -20.61 17.84
N SER A 197 -10.92 -20.39 17.19
CA SER A 197 -9.74 -19.84 17.85
C SER A 197 -9.85 -18.33 18.04
N ARG A 198 -9.66 -17.84 19.26
CA ARG A 198 -9.56 -16.40 19.57
C ARG A 198 -8.39 -15.71 18.87
N SER A 199 -7.32 -16.45 18.60
CA SER A 199 -6.16 -15.95 17.86
C SER A 199 -6.37 -15.91 16.34
N GLY A 200 -7.57 -16.24 15.86
CA GLY A 200 -7.88 -16.44 14.45
C GLY A 200 -7.50 -17.83 13.94
N CYS A 201 -7.98 -18.13 12.75
CA CYS A 201 -7.71 -19.37 12.03
C CYS A 201 -6.99 -19.04 10.72
N PRO A 202 -6.09 -19.93 10.26
CA PRO A 202 -5.53 -19.79 8.93
C PRO A 202 -6.63 -19.99 7.88
N CYS A 203 -6.45 -19.38 6.71
CA CYS A 203 -7.36 -19.55 5.56
C CYS A 203 -7.60 -21.03 5.22
N GLN A 204 -6.54 -21.85 5.28
CA GLN A 204 -6.58 -23.31 5.13
C GLN A 204 -5.64 -23.96 6.16
N GLU A 205 -5.98 -25.17 6.61
CA GLU A 205 -5.05 -25.95 7.46
C GLU A 205 -3.88 -26.51 6.65
N ASN A 206 -4.17 -26.92 5.41
CA ASN A 206 -3.17 -27.41 4.46
C ASN A 206 -2.84 -26.31 3.45
N TYR A 207 -1.66 -25.71 3.58
CA TYR A 207 -1.23 -24.63 2.71
C TYR A 207 -0.88 -25.13 1.31
N LEU A 208 -1.51 -24.52 0.30
CA LEU A 208 -1.11 -24.71 -1.08
C LEU A 208 0.17 -23.93 -1.38
N THR A 209 1.00 -24.49 -2.26
CA THR A 209 2.10 -23.73 -2.86
C THR A 209 1.52 -22.88 -3.97
N ILE A 210 1.54 -21.56 -3.81
CA ILE A 210 1.02 -20.62 -4.81
C ILE A 210 1.96 -20.58 -6.01
N ASP A 211 1.39 -20.67 -7.22
CA ASP A 211 2.15 -20.56 -8.46
C ASP A 211 2.49 -19.09 -8.75
N CYS A 212 3.54 -18.59 -8.10
CA CYS A 212 4.02 -17.23 -8.31
C CYS A 212 4.58 -16.98 -9.72
N ALA A 213 4.88 -18.02 -10.51
CA ALA A 213 5.33 -17.83 -11.89
C ALA A 213 4.20 -17.36 -12.81
N ALA A 214 2.96 -17.63 -12.44
CA ALA A 214 1.75 -17.15 -13.12
C ALA A 214 1.26 -15.79 -12.60
N LYS A 215 2.03 -15.09 -11.74
CA LYS A 215 1.71 -13.75 -11.24
C LYS A 215 2.55 -12.68 -11.93
N PHE A 216 1.91 -11.59 -12.34
CA PHE A 216 2.62 -10.38 -12.73
C PHE A 216 2.97 -9.56 -11.50
N CYS A 217 4.27 -9.30 -11.30
CA CYS A 217 4.75 -8.44 -10.23
C CYS A 217 5.13 -7.06 -10.79
N GLN A 218 4.33 -6.06 -10.43
CA GLN A 218 4.66 -4.67 -10.72
C GLN A 218 5.95 -4.26 -10.02
N VAL A 219 6.75 -3.41 -10.66
CA VAL A 219 7.97 -2.87 -10.07
C VAL A 219 7.61 -1.96 -8.89
N PRO A 220 8.11 -2.22 -7.67
CA PRO A 220 7.80 -1.39 -6.51
C PRO A 220 8.29 0.04 -6.66
N THR A 221 7.51 1.00 -6.17
CA THR A 221 7.78 2.44 -6.24
C THR A 221 8.40 3.00 -4.95
N CYS A 222 9.15 2.17 -4.23
CA CYS A 222 9.82 2.51 -2.97
C CYS A 222 11.22 1.89 -2.89
N VAL A 223 12.07 2.48 -2.05
CA VAL A 223 13.36 1.91 -1.67
C VAL A 223 13.13 0.72 -0.74
N ASP A 224 13.90 -0.35 -0.88
CA ASP A 224 13.83 -1.56 -0.05
C ASP A 224 12.41 -2.12 0.15
N PRO A 225 11.74 -2.55 -0.93
CA PRO A 225 10.39 -3.08 -0.84
C PRO A 225 10.36 -4.40 -0.05
N ILE A 226 9.28 -4.59 0.69
CA ILE A 226 9.09 -5.74 1.59
C ILE A 226 8.34 -6.88 0.89
N GLN A 227 8.52 -8.11 1.35
CA GLN A 227 7.73 -9.26 0.90
C GLN A 227 7.07 -9.93 2.10
N PRO A 228 5.79 -9.64 2.38
CA PRO A 228 5.06 -10.33 3.44
C PRO A 228 4.93 -11.83 3.15
N ILE A 229 4.54 -12.59 4.17
CA ILE A 229 4.47 -14.04 4.05
C ILE A 229 3.26 -14.37 3.17
N GLY A 230 3.45 -15.24 2.19
CA GLY A 230 2.39 -15.60 1.23
C GLY A 230 2.17 -14.59 0.11
N HIS A 231 2.92 -13.48 0.03
CA HIS A 231 2.96 -12.64 -1.17
C HIS A 231 3.99 -13.17 -2.17
N CYS A 232 3.61 -13.27 -3.44
CA CYS A 232 4.52 -13.59 -4.54
C CYS A 232 5.42 -12.40 -4.90
N CYS A 233 4.88 -11.18 -4.83
CA CYS A 233 5.57 -9.96 -5.21
C CYS A 233 6.08 -9.19 -3.99
N LYS A 234 7.14 -8.40 -4.18
CA LYS A 234 7.51 -7.37 -3.21
C LYS A 234 6.55 -6.19 -3.34
N ILE A 235 6.21 -5.56 -2.23
CA ILE A 235 5.26 -4.44 -2.15
C ILE A 235 5.85 -3.29 -1.35
N CYS A 236 5.25 -2.11 -1.50
CA CYS A 236 5.57 -0.93 -0.70
C CYS A 236 4.55 -0.76 0.41
N GLY A 237 5.02 -0.74 1.66
CA GLY A 237 4.16 -0.69 2.83
C GLY A 237 4.89 -1.09 4.10
N GLY A 238 4.15 -1.66 5.05
CA GLY A 238 4.71 -2.23 6.27
C GLY A 238 4.05 -3.56 6.64
N VAL A 239 4.80 -4.37 7.37
CA VAL A 239 4.36 -5.68 7.87
C VAL A 239 4.76 -5.84 9.33
N ILE A 240 3.85 -6.39 10.14
CA ILE A 240 4.13 -6.89 11.48
C ILE A 240 3.81 -8.38 11.49
N ASN A 241 4.74 -9.18 11.99
CA ASN A 241 4.64 -10.62 12.08
C ASN A 241 5.09 -11.07 13.46
N PHE A 242 4.26 -11.86 14.14
CA PHE A 242 4.57 -12.32 15.49
C PHE A 242 3.87 -13.63 15.82
N LYS A 243 4.52 -14.43 16.65
CA LYS A 243 3.87 -15.60 17.25
C LYS A 243 2.96 -15.11 18.38
N VAL A 244 1.73 -15.60 18.40
CA VAL A 244 0.72 -15.19 19.38
C VAL A 244 0.94 -15.86 20.73
N ASP A 245 0.73 -15.11 21.80
CA ASP A 245 0.59 -15.64 23.15
C ASP A 245 -0.83 -16.18 23.42
N GLN A 246 -1.03 -16.94 24.49
CA GLN A 246 -2.35 -17.45 24.90
C GLN A 246 -3.35 -16.33 25.22
N SER A 247 -2.88 -15.16 25.63
CA SER A 247 -3.72 -14.00 25.94
C SER A 247 -4.18 -13.21 24.71
N PHE A 248 -3.66 -13.53 23.52
CA PHE A 248 -3.96 -12.78 22.30
C PHE A 248 -5.40 -13.02 21.81
N ASP A 249 -6.07 -11.92 21.46
CA ASP A 249 -7.38 -11.93 20.81
C ASP A 249 -7.32 -11.11 19.51
N ILE A 250 -7.62 -11.77 18.39
CA ILE A 250 -7.53 -11.16 17.06
C ILE A 250 -8.55 -10.02 16.88
N MET A 251 -9.67 -10.04 17.60
CA MET A 251 -10.69 -9.00 17.53
C MET A 251 -10.21 -7.72 18.20
N ILE A 252 -9.57 -7.84 19.36
CA ILE A 252 -8.98 -6.69 20.07
C ILE A 252 -7.84 -6.11 19.23
N PHE A 253 -7.01 -6.97 18.63
CA PHE A 253 -5.96 -6.51 17.73
C PHE A 253 -6.51 -5.80 16.49
N ARG A 254 -7.58 -6.34 15.88
CA ARG A 254 -8.26 -5.68 14.76
C ARG A 254 -8.81 -4.32 15.15
N GLU A 255 -9.45 -4.19 16.31
CA GLU A 255 -9.92 -2.91 16.82
C GLU A 255 -8.78 -1.90 17.02
N LEU A 256 -7.63 -2.33 17.54
CA LEU A 256 -6.44 -1.47 17.61
C LEU A 256 -6.01 -0.99 16.22
N VAL A 257 -5.90 -1.90 15.26
CA VAL A 257 -5.49 -1.58 13.88
C VAL A 257 -6.49 -0.63 13.22
N ASP A 258 -7.78 -0.92 13.32
CA ASP A 258 -8.87 -0.11 12.76
C ASP A 258 -8.81 1.32 13.31
N ASN A 259 -8.67 1.47 14.64
CA ASN A 259 -8.55 2.78 15.29
C ASN A 259 -7.34 3.58 14.81
N VAL A 260 -6.18 2.93 14.62
CA VAL A 260 -4.98 3.62 14.13
C VAL A 260 -5.17 4.00 12.66
N VAL A 261 -5.60 3.07 11.80
CA VAL A 261 -5.84 3.33 10.37
C VAL A 261 -6.85 4.47 10.18
N GLU A 262 -7.93 4.49 10.95
CA GLU A 262 -8.93 5.56 10.91
C GLU A 262 -8.35 6.92 11.30
N SER A 263 -7.41 6.97 12.26
CA SER A 263 -6.75 8.23 12.66
C SER A 263 -5.84 8.83 11.58
N TYR A 264 -5.38 8.02 10.61
CA TYR A 264 -4.56 8.48 9.48
C TYR A 264 -5.35 8.68 8.18
N GLY A 265 -6.64 8.31 8.14
CA GLY A 265 -7.47 8.35 6.93
C GLY A 265 -7.73 6.97 6.35
N LYS A 266 -8.81 6.31 6.79
CA LYS A 266 -9.16 4.93 6.39
C LYS A 266 -9.19 4.69 4.89
N ASP A 267 -9.61 5.69 4.13
CA ASP A 267 -9.78 5.57 2.68
C ASP A 267 -8.47 5.56 1.90
N ASP A 268 -7.33 5.86 2.54
CA ASP A 268 -6.01 5.91 1.91
C ASP A 268 -5.23 4.59 2.01
N PHE A 269 -5.71 3.63 2.81
CA PHE A 269 -5.00 2.40 3.12
C PHE A 269 -5.80 1.15 2.79
N ASP A 270 -5.05 0.13 2.35
CA ASP A 270 -5.46 -1.27 2.36
C ASP A 270 -4.67 -1.98 3.45
N TYR A 271 -5.35 -2.75 4.29
CA TYR A 271 -4.70 -3.60 5.28
C TYR A 271 -5.34 -4.97 5.34
N HIS A 272 -4.56 -5.93 5.83
CA HIS A 272 -4.98 -7.30 6.00
C HIS A 272 -4.38 -7.90 7.27
N ILE A 273 -5.22 -8.57 8.06
CA ILE A 273 -4.80 -9.32 9.25
C ILE A 273 -5.12 -10.78 8.99
N GLY A 274 -4.08 -11.59 8.84
CA GLY A 274 -4.17 -13.02 8.58
C GLY A 274 -3.40 -13.84 9.61
N LYS A 275 -3.69 -15.15 9.65
CA LYS A 275 -2.93 -16.11 10.46
C LYS A 275 -2.27 -17.10 9.53
N ILE A 276 -0.95 -17.15 9.56
CA ILE A 276 -0.14 -18.04 8.74
C ILE A 276 0.68 -18.93 9.66
N GLY A 277 0.30 -20.20 9.74
CA GLY A 277 0.81 -21.14 10.73
C GLY A 277 0.44 -20.71 12.16
N GLU A 278 1.44 -20.56 13.01
CA GLU A 278 1.29 -20.08 14.40
C GLU A 278 1.48 -18.56 14.55
N LYS A 279 1.73 -17.86 13.44
CA LYS A 279 1.99 -16.42 13.46
C LYS A 279 0.79 -15.64 12.97
N VAL A 280 0.55 -14.48 13.56
CA VAL A 280 -0.35 -13.47 13.04
C VAL A 280 0.46 -12.46 12.26
N GLN A 281 -0.04 -12.09 11.09
CA GLN A 281 0.57 -11.13 10.20
C GLN A 281 -0.41 -9.99 9.92
N LEU A 282 0.04 -8.76 10.13
CA LEU A 282 -0.60 -7.54 9.64
C LEU A 282 0.21 -7.03 8.47
N VAL A 283 -0.45 -6.75 7.35
CA VAL A 283 0.12 -6.04 6.19
C VAL A 283 -0.66 -4.75 6.01
N VAL A 284 0.03 -3.63 5.78
CA VAL A 284 -0.59 -2.33 5.47
C VAL A 284 0.10 -1.72 4.25
N THR A 285 -0.70 -1.25 3.31
CA THR A 285 -0.27 -0.63 2.05
C THR A 285 -1.11 0.60 1.75
N ASN A 286 -0.58 1.50 0.91
CA ASN A 286 -1.38 2.61 0.38
C ASN A 286 -2.27 2.10 -0.76
N LYS A 287 -3.52 2.58 -0.83
CA LYS A 287 -4.42 2.28 -1.95
C LYS A 287 -3.93 2.88 -3.27
N GLY A 288 -3.46 4.12 -3.22
CA GLY A 288 -2.88 4.85 -4.35
C GLY A 288 -1.37 4.70 -4.46
N GLU A 289 -0.71 5.73 -5.00
CA GLU A 289 0.75 5.79 -5.02
C GLU A 289 1.33 5.73 -3.60
N TYR A 290 2.48 5.07 -3.47
CA TYR A 290 3.14 4.92 -2.19
C TYR A 290 3.65 6.28 -1.68
N SER A 291 3.20 6.67 -0.48
CA SER A 291 3.49 7.96 0.15
C SER A 291 4.19 7.85 1.51
N GLU A 292 4.78 6.69 1.82
CA GLU A 292 5.43 6.36 3.12
C GLU A 292 4.49 6.30 4.32
N THR A 293 3.28 6.86 4.23
CA THR A 293 2.31 6.90 5.35
C THR A 293 1.91 5.52 5.86
N SER A 294 1.83 4.50 4.98
CA SER A 294 1.55 3.11 5.39
C SER A 294 2.64 2.53 6.30
N ALA A 295 3.90 2.90 6.10
CA ALA A 295 5.00 2.54 6.99
C ALA A 295 4.88 3.22 8.37
N LEU A 296 4.46 4.48 8.40
CA LEU A 296 4.21 5.23 9.64
C LEU A 296 3.05 4.62 10.45
N VAL A 297 1.95 4.26 9.77
CA VAL A 297 0.80 3.58 10.39
C VAL A 297 1.25 2.28 11.05
N VAL A 298 2.03 1.46 10.35
CA VAL A 298 2.56 0.21 10.89
C VAL A 298 3.45 0.45 12.10
N ASN A 299 4.34 1.44 12.05
CA ASN A 299 5.18 1.79 13.19
C ASN A 299 4.36 2.29 14.41
N ASP A 300 3.26 3.02 14.20
CA ASP A 300 2.38 3.44 15.29
C ASP A 300 1.64 2.23 15.91
N ILE A 301 1.10 1.34 15.08
CA ILE A 301 0.49 0.08 15.54
C ILE A 301 1.51 -0.73 16.35
N ASP A 302 2.72 -0.89 15.83
CA ASP A 302 3.80 -1.65 16.49
C ASP A 302 4.10 -1.14 17.90
N ARG A 303 4.08 0.19 18.09
CA ARG A 303 4.31 0.84 19.38
C ARG A 303 3.15 0.72 20.36
N ARG A 304 1.91 0.60 19.86
CA ARG A 304 0.70 0.50 20.69
C ARG A 304 0.31 -0.94 21.04
N MET A 305 0.88 -1.93 20.36
CA MET A 305 0.66 -3.34 20.66
C MET A 305 1.02 -3.68 22.12
N GLU A 306 0.15 -4.45 22.77
CA GLU A 306 0.40 -4.94 24.13
C GLU A 306 1.51 -5.99 24.12
N LYS A 307 2.50 -5.84 25.01
CA LYS A 307 3.66 -6.75 25.05
C LYS A 307 3.30 -8.21 25.28
N HIS A 308 2.23 -8.48 26.03
CA HIS A 308 1.81 -9.85 26.33
C HIS A 308 1.11 -10.54 25.17
N TRP A 309 0.76 -9.85 24.08
CA TRP A 309 0.22 -10.49 22.88
C TRP A 309 1.25 -11.32 22.10
N VAL A 310 2.54 -11.03 22.30
CA VAL A 310 3.63 -11.62 21.53
C VAL A 310 4.35 -12.68 22.34
N GLN A 311 4.42 -13.89 21.80
CA GLN A 311 5.30 -14.93 22.29
C GLN A 311 6.66 -14.87 21.58
N GLY A 312 7.67 -14.32 22.26
CA GLY A 312 9.04 -14.25 21.75
C GLY A 312 9.31 -12.99 20.93
N ILE A 313 9.83 -13.17 19.71
CA ILE A 313 10.28 -12.06 18.87
C ILE A 313 9.15 -11.60 17.95
N LYS A 314 8.90 -10.28 17.94
CA LYS A 314 8.07 -9.58 16.97
C LYS A 314 8.95 -9.08 15.83
N GLU A 315 8.58 -9.38 14.60
CA GLU A 315 9.22 -8.88 13.38
C GLU A 315 8.36 -7.74 12.83
N SER A 316 8.90 -6.52 12.80
CA SER A 316 8.24 -5.37 12.16
C SER A 316 9.18 -4.84 11.10
N VAL A 317 8.72 -4.82 9.85
CA VAL A 317 9.51 -4.41 8.69
C VAL A 317 8.70 -3.42 7.88
N ILE A 318 9.32 -2.30 7.51
CA ILE A 318 8.72 -1.25 6.70
C ILE A 318 9.56 -1.00 5.46
N SER A 319 8.91 -0.58 4.38
CA SER A 319 9.59 -0.12 3.17
C SER A 319 10.25 1.23 3.40
N GLY A 320 11.27 1.54 2.61
CA GLY A 320 11.94 2.84 2.60
C GLY A 320 11.17 3.91 1.83
N THR A 321 11.83 5.04 1.56
CA THR A 321 11.22 6.23 0.95
C THR A 321 10.68 5.97 -0.46
N PRO A 322 9.64 6.71 -0.91
CA PRO A 322 9.10 6.61 -2.26
C PRO A 322 10.13 6.97 -3.34
N LEU A 323 10.16 6.19 -4.42
CA LEU A 323 10.94 6.46 -5.62
C LEU A 323 10.17 7.45 -6.49
N SER A 324 10.56 8.73 -6.48
CA SER A 324 9.90 9.73 -7.32
C SER A 324 10.14 9.45 -8.81
N LYS A 325 9.10 9.10 -9.59
CA LYS A 325 9.18 9.08 -11.07
C LYS A 325 9.51 10.47 -11.65
N TYR A 326 9.07 11.55 -11.00
CA TYR A 326 9.23 12.94 -11.47
C TYR A 326 10.55 13.62 -11.10
N GLY A 327 11.40 12.98 -10.28
CA GLY A 327 12.55 13.64 -9.67
C GLY A 327 13.79 13.80 -10.58
N MET A 328 13.92 13.01 -11.64
CA MET A 328 15.16 13.00 -12.43
C MET A 328 15.15 14.06 -13.53
N SER A 329 14.04 14.26 -14.23
CA SER A 329 13.96 15.24 -15.33
C SER A 329 13.96 16.69 -14.81
N GLY A 330 13.14 17.01 -13.80
CA GLY A 330 13.01 18.38 -13.27
C GLY A 330 14.27 18.91 -12.56
N LYS A 331 15.01 18.05 -11.85
CA LYS A 331 16.23 18.45 -11.13
C LYS A 331 17.38 18.77 -12.08
N ILE A 332 17.45 18.09 -13.24
CA ILE A 332 18.45 18.39 -14.27
C ILE A 332 18.20 19.77 -14.87
N PHE A 333 16.94 20.13 -15.19
CA PHE A 333 16.62 21.46 -15.72
C PHE A 333 16.94 22.57 -14.72
N ILE A 334 16.59 22.39 -13.45
CA ILE A 334 16.86 23.40 -12.40
C ILE A 334 18.38 23.55 -12.19
N SER A 335 19.12 22.45 -12.09
CA SER A 335 20.58 22.47 -11.93
C SER A 335 21.29 23.10 -13.14
N MET A 336 20.85 22.75 -14.36
CA MET A 336 21.39 23.30 -15.59
C MET A 336 21.09 24.81 -15.72
N PHE A 337 19.87 25.24 -15.36
CA PHE A 337 19.50 26.66 -15.35
C PHE A 337 20.40 27.48 -14.42
N PHE A 338 20.62 27.03 -13.18
CA PHE A 338 21.50 27.72 -12.24
C PHE A 338 22.97 27.72 -12.70
N THR A 339 23.43 26.64 -13.32
CA THR A 339 24.80 26.56 -13.87
C THR A 339 24.99 27.57 -15.00
N VAL A 340 24.03 27.67 -15.91
CA VAL A 340 24.05 28.62 -17.02
C VAL A 340 24.04 30.06 -16.49
N VAL A 341 23.17 30.38 -15.54
CA VAL A 341 23.11 31.72 -14.90
C VAL A 341 24.44 32.06 -14.21
N MET A 342 25.08 31.12 -13.53
CA MET A 342 26.39 31.34 -12.89
C MET A 342 27.49 31.60 -13.91
N ILE A 343 27.51 30.89 -15.04
CA ILE A 343 28.49 31.11 -16.12
C ILE A 343 28.27 32.48 -16.76
N PHE A 344 27.03 32.84 -17.09
CA PHE A 344 26.72 34.18 -17.63
C PHE A 344 27.03 35.29 -16.63
N GLY A 345 26.77 35.08 -15.33
CA GLY A 345 27.16 36.00 -14.27
C GLY A 345 28.68 36.18 -14.18
N ALA A 346 29.45 35.10 -14.28
CA ALA A 346 30.91 35.17 -14.28
C ALA A 346 31.46 35.88 -15.53
N ILE A 347 30.90 35.62 -16.72
CA ILE A 347 31.25 36.31 -17.96
C ILE A 347 30.91 37.80 -17.86
N TYR A 348 29.74 38.14 -17.33
CA TYR A 348 29.33 39.52 -17.12
C TYR A 348 30.29 40.25 -16.18
N LEU A 349 30.65 39.66 -15.03
CA LEU A 349 31.60 40.23 -14.08
C LEU A 349 33.03 40.35 -14.65
N TYR A 350 33.43 39.45 -15.55
CA TYR A 350 34.73 39.50 -16.21
C TYR A 350 34.84 40.66 -17.20
N TYR A 351 33.80 40.89 -18.02
CA TYR A 351 33.81 41.93 -19.06
C TYR A 351 33.39 43.31 -18.53
N TYR A 352 32.38 43.35 -17.68
CA TYR A 352 31.89 44.57 -17.05
C TYR A 352 32.47 44.63 -15.65
N LYS A 353 33.71 45.15 -15.55
CA LYS A 353 34.38 45.46 -14.27
C LYS A 353 33.36 45.90 -13.23
N PHE A 354 33.40 45.26 -12.04
CA PHE A 354 32.52 45.54 -10.91
C PHE A 354 32.18 47.04 -10.85
N PRO A 355 30.89 47.45 -10.98
CA PRO A 355 30.54 48.79 -10.55
C PRO A 355 30.98 48.89 -9.09
N GLU A 356 31.73 49.95 -8.75
CA GLU A 356 32.17 50.20 -7.39
C GLU A 356 30.93 50.11 -6.47
N ILE A 357 30.81 49.00 -5.74
CA ILE A 357 29.76 48.85 -4.75
C ILE A 357 30.16 49.83 -3.65
N ARG A 358 29.59 51.04 -3.69
CA ARG A 358 29.61 51.97 -2.57
C ARG A 358 28.72 51.37 -1.49
N ILE A 359 29.29 50.44 -0.73
CA ILE A 359 28.75 50.04 0.55
C ILE A 359 28.73 51.32 1.40
N PRO A 360 27.58 51.79 1.91
CA PRO A 360 27.58 52.88 2.86
C PRO A 360 28.36 52.43 4.09
N VAL A 361 29.57 52.97 4.24
CA VAL A 361 30.38 52.84 5.45
C VAL A 361 29.66 53.62 6.54
N LEU A 362 28.80 52.93 7.30
CA LEU A 362 28.45 53.35 8.63
C LEU A 362 29.67 53.04 9.51
N GLY A 363 30.39 54.09 9.91
CA GLY A 363 31.58 53.96 10.74
C GLY A 363 31.27 53.24 12.06
N GLY A 364 32.00 52.15 12.32
CA GLY A 364 32.06 51.45 13.60
C GLY A 364 33.12 50.35 13.51
N PRO A 365 34.14 50.31 14.38
CA PRO A 365 35.38 49.59 14.09
C PRO A 365 35.26 48.12 14.49
N PHE A 366 35.31 47.19 13.55
CA PHE A 366 35.60 45.78 13.86
C PHE A 366 36.32 45.08 12.69
N LEU A 367 37.65 45.17 12.68
CA LEU A 367 38.55 44.14 12.15
C LEU A 367 39.65 43.94 13.19
N SER A 368 39.60 42.83 13.92
CA SER A 368 40.33 41.59 13.67
C SER A 368 41.72 41.57 14.31
N ARG A 369 41.97 40.59 15.18
CA ARG A 369 43.28 39.93 15.20
C ARG A 369 43.19 38.51 15.71
N TYR A 370 43.39 37.58 14.79
CA TYR A 370 43.76 36.19 15.09
C TYR A 370 45.28 36.13 15.29
N GLY A 371 45.76 35.45 16.33
CA GLY A 371 47.20 35.24 16.53
C GLY A 371 47.62 34.75 17.92
N ARG A 372 47.48 33.43 18.14
CA ARG A 372 48.30 32.47 18.91
C ARG A 372 49.00 32.82 20.26
N THR A 373 48.79 31.90 21.21
CA THR A 373 49.69 31.33 22.25
C THR A 373 50.59 32.27 23.05
N ASP A 374 50.30 32.44 24.34
CA ASP A 374 51.00 31.74 25.41
C ASP A 374 50.36 31.99 26.78
N SER A 375 50.64 31.07 27.68
CA SER A 375 50.30 31.04 29.09
C SER A 375 50.62 32.34 29.84
N VAL A 376 49.83 32.64 30.88
CA VAL A 376 50.29 32.84 32.26
C VAL A 376 49.07 33.16 33.14
N VAL A 377 48.90 32.33 34.17
CA VAL A 377 48.02 32.56 35.31
C VAL A 377 48.65 33.63 36.20
N SER A 378 47.90 34.67 36.58
CA SER A 378 48.17 35.37 37.84
C SER A 378 46.92 36.05 38.40
N LEU A 379 46.59 35.63 39.62
CA LEU A 379 45.60 36.18 40.54
C LEU A 379 46.04 37.55 41.12
N THR A 380 45.12 38.52 41.15
CA THR A 380 44.96 39.60 42.16
C THR A 380 43.65 40.33 41.77
N ARG A 381 42.56 40.49 42.55
CA ARG A 381 42.24 40.94 43.92
C ARG A 381 42.65 42.39 44.25
N ARG A 382 41.61 43.18 44.61
CA ARG A 382 41.57 44.54 45.22
C ARG A 382 41.84 45.71 44.27
N ASP A 383 41.21 46.88 44.37
CA ASP A 383 40.12 47.39 45.20
C ASP A 383 39.51 48.63 44.50
N SER A 384 38.27 48.93 44.90
CA SER A 384 37.42 50.12 44.74
C SER A 384 38.05 51.49 44.38
N VAL A 385 37.37 52.23 43.49
CA VAL A 385 37.06 53.67 43.66
C VAL A 385 35.66 53.98 43.07
N MET A 386 34.78 54.55 43.91
CA MET A 386 33.52 55.17 43.51
C MET A 386 33.77 56.52 42.84
N THR A 387 33.12 56.79 41.71
CA THR A 387 32.74 58.16 41.33
C THR A 387 31.46 58.16 40.50
N THR A 388 30.38 58.50 41.19
CA THR A 388 29.21 59.29 40.77
C THR A 388 29.10 59.70 39.28
N ARG A 389 28.05 59.19 38.59
CA ARG A 389 27.08 60.03 37.86
C ARG A 389 25.82 59.27 37.42
N SER A 390 24.72 59.64 38.08
CA SER A 390 23.32 59.72 37.66
C SER A 390 22.80 58.99 36.40
N GLY A 391 21.74 58.20 36.60
CA GLY A 391 20.50 58.34 35.82
C GLY A 391 19.81 57.07 35.31
N ILE A 392 19.06 56.36 36.17
CA ILE A 392 17.91 55.53 35.77
C ILE A 392 16.73 55.87 36.69
N SER A 393 15.53 55.81 36.12
CA SER A 393 14.22 55.64 36.77
C SER A 393 13.42 56.89 37.14
N THR A 394 12.58 57.29 36.19
CA THR A 394 11.11 57.48 36.29
C THR A 394 10.50 57.80 37.66
N ALA A 395 9.84 58.96 37.74
CA ALA A 395 8.68 59.18 38.60
C ALA A 395 7.67 60.15 37.96
N PHE A 396 6.41 59.73 38.02
CA PHE A 396 5.11 60.41 37.86
C PHE A 396 5.07 61.95 37.83
N ARG A 397 4.25 62.51 36.91
CA ARG A 397 3.21 63.52 37.26
C ARG A 397 1.97 63.46 36.36
N ASN A 398 0.85 63.30 37.06
CA ASN A 398 -0.54 63.63 36.75
C ASN A 398 -0.71 65.15 36.52
N PRO A 399 -1.62 65.59 35.63
CA PRO A 399 -2.64 66.53 36.07
C PRO A 399 -4.05 66.24 35.50
N MET A 400 -5.00 66.09 36.44
CA MET A 400 -6.44 66.21 36.25
C MET A 400 -6.84 67.61 35.76
N TYR A 401 -7.79 67.73 34.81
CA TYR A 401 -9.22 67.90 35.12
C TYR A 401 -10.07 68.17 33.87
N ASN A 402 -11.34 67.74 33.99
CA ASN A 402 -12.57 68.14 33.29
C ASN A 402 -12.91 67.41 31.98
N SER A 403 -14.13 66.93 31.73
CA SER A 403 -15.34 66.70 32.54
C SER A 403 -16.38 66.11 31.57
N LYS A 404 -17.10 65.07 32.00
CA LYS A 404 -18.56 64.86 31.88
C LYS A 404 -18.91 63.39 31.67
N ARG A 405 -20.00 63.07 32.35
CA ARG A 405 -20.53 61.77 32.78
C ARG A 405 -21.71 61.40 31.87
N GLU A 406 -22.14 60.15 32.00
CA GLU A 406 -23.39 59.52 31.53
C GLU A 406 -23.42 59.09 30.06
N ARG A 407 -23.92 57.89 29.68
CA ARG A 407 -24.80 56.93 30.37
C ARG A 407 -24.57 55.52 29.79
N VAL A 408 -24.66 54.52 30.65
CA VAL A 408 -24.75 53.09 30.30
C VAL A 408 -26.16 52.81 29.76
N VAL A 409 -26.26 52.12 28.63
CA VAL A 409 -27.46 51.37 28.23
C VAL A 409 -27.04 49.94 27.91
N VAL A 410 -27.66 49.03 28.65
CA VAL A 410 -27.63 47.58 28.49
C VAL A 410 -28.50 47.21 27.28
N ALA A 411 -28.06 46.26 26.46
CA ALA A 411 -28.94 45.53 25.55
C ALA A 411 -28.69 44.03 25.78
N GLU A 412 -29.78 43.37 26.20
CA GLU A 412 -29.91 41.94 26.42
C GLU A 412 -29.92 41.16 25.10
N THR A 413 -29.49 39.92 25.22
CA THR A 413 -29.73 38.80 24.32
C THR A 413 -31.21 38.43 24.27
N SER A 414 -31.72 38.11 23.07
CA SER A 414 -32.89 37.24 22.91
C SER A 414 -32.69 36.36 21.67
N ASP A 415 -32.60 35.05 21.90
CA ASP A 415 -32.96 34.01 20.94
C ASP A 415 -34.44 34.14 20.56
N ASP A 416 -34.74 33.87 19.29
CA ASP A 416 -35.89 33.11 18.77
C ASP A 416 -36.12 33.48 17.30
N GLN A 417 -35.59 32.66 16.38
CA GLN A 417 -36.34 31.90 15.35
C GLN A 417 -35.43 31.42 14.22
#